data_AF-A0AAV2M117-F1
#
_entry.id   AF-A0AAV2M117-F1
#
_cell.length_a   1.000
_cell.length_b   1.000
_cell.length_c   1.000
_cell.angle_alpha   90.00
_cell.angle_beta   90.00
_cell.angle_gamma   90.00
#
_symmetry.space_group_name_H-M   'P 1'
#
loop_
_entity.id
_entity.type
_entity.pdbx_description
1 polymer ?
#
loop_
_entity_poly.entity_id
_entity_poly.type
_entity_poly.pdbx_seq_one_letter_code
_entity_poly.pdbx_strand_id
1 'polypeptide(L)'
;MRVQVPMDTTDWVAKHQEQLAYAYKRTFDCLKQAGQKSKRLYDRSAKEVPLLPGERVLVRDHRRHQAGKLSDRWEKRPFVIVCRLHPERPVYKVRPEGKDGPERVIHRNNLRPCLYYTAPEATTAPSSEPPASMWGLLLPAGEVAEEGPVHRQSRGGPRKPIWGLGPKDT
;
A
#
# COMPACT_ATOMS: atom_id res chain seq x y z
N MET A 1 -27.11 -32.13 -34.60
CA MET A 1 -27.93 -31.71 -33.45
C MET A 1 -27.73 -32.71 -32.32
N ARG A 2 -27.33 -32.30 -31.11
CA ARG A 2 -27.28 -33.22 -29.96
C ARG A 2 -28.71 -33.45 -29.49
N VAL A 3 -29.24 -34.64 -29.75
CA VAL A 3 -30.53 -35.07 -29.23
C VAL A 3 -30.36 -35.29 -27.73
N GLN A 4 -31.13 -34.57 -26.91
CA GLN A 4 -31.17 -34.82 -25.48
C GLN A 4 -32.04 -36.05 -25.26
N VAL A 5 -31.41 -37.14 -24.82
CA VAL A 5 -32.12 -38.34 -24.37
C VAL A 5 -32.77 -38.00 -23.03
N PRO A 6 -34.07 -38.28 -22.82
CA PRO A 6 -34.69 -38.09 -21.52
C PRO A 6 -33.94 -38.96 -20.49
N MET A 7 -33.37 -38.31 -19.48
CA MET A 7 -32.62 -38.96 -18.40
C MET A 7 -33.46 -38.98 -17.14
N ASP A 8 -33.43 -40.09 -16.42
CA ASP A 8 -34.01 -40.21 -15.08
C ASP A 8 -33.32 -39.26 -14.10
N THR A 9 -34.06 -38.79 -13.08
CA THR A 9 -33.57 -37.77 -12.14
C THR A 9 -32.31 -38.22 -11.39
N THR A 10 -32.21 -39.51 -11.04
CA THR A 10 -31.05 -40.10 -10.37
C THR A 10 -29.80 -40.06 -11.26
N ASP A 11 -29.96 -40.34 -12.54
CA ASP A 11 -28.86 -40.35 -13.51
C ASP A 11 -28.34 -38.93 -13.77
N TRP A 12 -29.25 -37.95 -13.78
CA TRP A 12 -28.88 -36.54 -13.87
C TRP A 12 -28.04 -36.11 -12.66
N VAL A 13 -28.46 -36.45 -11.43
CA VAL A 13 -27.71 -36.10 -10.21
C VAL A 13 -26.33 -36.74 -10.22
N ALA A 14 -26.22 -38.03 -10.56
CA ALA A 14 -24.95 -38.74 -10.62
C ALA A 14 -24.00 -38.10 -11.64
N LYS A 15 -24.50 -37.81 -12.85
CA LYS A 15 -23.73 -37.14 -13.91
C LYS A 15 -23.31 -35.73 -13.51
N HIS A 16 -24.16 -34.98 -12.82
CA HIS A 16 -23.84 -33.64 -12.35
C HIS A 16 -22.75 -33.67 -11.27
N GLN A 17 -22.82 -34.62 -10.34
CA GLN A 17 -21.79 -34.83 -9.32
C GLN A 17 -20.45 -35.21 -9.95
N GLU A 18 -20.44 -36.09 -10.96
CA GLU A 18 -19.24 -36.44 -11.71
C GLU A 18 -18.63 -35.22 -12.41
N GLN A 19 -19.46 -34.39 -13.05
CA GLN A 19 -19.01 -33.15 -13.70
C GLN A 19 -18.40 -32.16 -12.71
N LEU A 20 -19.02 -31.99 -11.53
CA LEU A 20 -18.48 -31.15 -10.48
C LEU A 20 -17.15 -31.69 -9.96
N ALA A 21 -17.07 -32.99 -9.67
CA ALA A 21 -15.84 -33.63 -9.22
C ALA A 21 -14.70 -33.46 -10.25
N TYR A 22 -15.01 -33.63 -11.54
CA TYR A 22 -14.07 -33.40 -12.62
C TYR A 22 -13.61 -31.93 -12.70
N ALA A 23 -14.54 -30.98 -12.62
CA ALA A 23 -14.22 -29.55 -12.65
C ALA A 23 -13.33 -29.15 -11.46
N TYR A 24 -13.66 -29.60 -10.24
CA TYR A 24 -12.84 -29.35 -9.04
C TYR A 24 -11.45 -29.95 -9.15
N LYS A 25 -11.33 -31.18 -9.66
CA LYS A 25 -10.03 -31.80 -9.91
C LYS A 25 -9.19 -30.96 -10.87
N ARG A 26 -9.79 -30.50 -11.98
CA ARG A 26 -9.12 -29.65 -12.97
C ARG A 26 -8.69 -28.30 -12.40
N THR A 27 -9.57 -27.62 -11.66
CA THR A 27 -9.21 -26.34 -11.03
C THR A 27 -8.10 -26.52 -10.01
N PHE A 28 -8.14 -27.58 -9.20
CA PHE A 28 -7.08 -27.90 -8.25
C PHE A 28 -5.72 -28.15 -8.94
N ASP A 29 -5.70 -28.92 -10.03
CA ASP A 29 -4.49 -29.18 -10.81
C ASP A 29 -3.90 -27.87 -11.38
N CYS A 30 -4.75 -27.01 -11.94
CA CYS A 30 -4.34 -25.70 -12.45
C CYS A 30 -3.80 -24.79 -11.34
N LEU A 31 -4.47 -24.75 -10.18
CA LEU A 31 -4.02 -23.97 -9.02
C LEU A 31 -2.66 -24.48 -8.52
N LYS A 32 -2.47 -25.80 -8.46
CA LYS A 32 -1.19 -26.42 -8.08
C LYS A 32 -0.07 -26.04 -9.05
N GLN A 33 -0.31 -26.13 -10.36
CA GLN A 33 0.67 -25.74 -11.37
C GLN A 33 1.00 -24.25 -11.33
N ALA A 34 -0.02 -23.39 -11.19
CA ALA A 34 0.15 -21.95 -11.05
C ALA A 34 0.96 -21.61 -9.78
N GLY A 35 0.65 -22.25 -8.65
CA GLY A 35 1.39 -22.10 -7.40
C GLY A 35 2.86 -22.51 -7.55
N GLN A 36 3.14 -23.64 -8.21
CA GLN A 36 4.50 -24.08 -8.48
C GLN A 36 5.25 -23.09 -9.39
N LYS A 37 4.60 -22.55 -10.42
CA LYS A 37 5.19 -21.54 -11.31
C LYS A 37 5.53 -20.26 -10.54
N SER A 38 4.59 -19.75 -9.75
CA SER A 38 4.79 -18.56 -8.90
C SER A 38 5.92 -18.78 -7.90
N LYS A 39 5.97 -19.94 -7.23
CA LYS A 39 7.05 -20.30 -6.32
C LYS A 39 8.41 -20.30 -7.04
N ARG A 40 8.52 -20.96 -8.19
CA ARG A 40 9.77 -20.99 -8.98
C ARG A 40 10.26 -19.59 -9.38
N LEU A 41 9.33 -18.72 -9.79
CA LEU A 41 9.68 -17.34 -10.15
C LEU A 41 10.13 -16.53 -8.94
N TYR A 42 9.44 -16.70 -7.81
CA TYR A 42 9.81 -16.05 -6.56
C TYR A 42 11.19 -16.50 -6.07
N ASP A 43 11.41 -17.81 -5.96
CA ASP A 43 12.66 -18.42 -5.50
C ASP A 43 13.85 -18.02 -6.39
N ARG A 44 13.62 -17.80 -7.69
CA ARG A 44 14.65 -17.27 -8.63
C ARG A 44 15.14 -15.88 -8.22
N SER A 45 14.23 -15.00 -7.81
CA SER A 45 14.52 -13.61 -7.43
C SER A 45 14.89 -13.44 -5.95
N ALA A 46 14.61 -14.43 -5.10
CA ALA A 46 14.78 -14.36 -3.65
C ALA A 46 16.24 -14.40 -3.15
N LYS A 47 17.22 -14.19 -4.04
CA LYS A 47 18.65 -14.12 -3.69
C LYS A 47 18.96 -12.73 -3.14
N GLU A 48 18.59 -12.48 -1.90
CA GLU A 48 18.87 -11.21 -1.24
C GLU A 48 20.13 -11.31 -0.38
N VAL A 49 21.04 -10.36 -0.57
CA VAL A 49 22.19 -10.16 0.32
C VAL A 49 21.65 -9.82 1.73
N PRO A 50 22.18 -10.47 2.79
CA PRO A 50 21.79 -10.15 4.16
C PRO A 50 22.19 -8.71 4.46
N LEU A 51 21.25 -7.96 5.04
CA LEU A 51 21.53 -6.60 5.45
C LEU A 51 22.29 -6.60 6.77
N LEU A 52 23.25 -5.69 6.88
CA LEU A 52 24.09 -5.56 8.07
C LEU A 52 23.48 -4.58 9.08
N PRO A 53 23.74 -4.77 10.38
CA PRO A 53 23.45 -3.75 11.39
C PRO A 53 24.08 -2.39 11.01
N GLY A 54 23.33 -1.31 11.19
CA GLY A 54 23.76 0.05 10.81
C GLY A 54 23.42 0.45 9.39
N GLU A 55 23.04 -0.47 8.50
CA GLU A 55 22.60 -0.11 7.15
C GLU A 55 21.28 0.65 7.15
N ARG A 56 21.18 1.63 6.24
CA ARG A 56 19.97 2.42 6.02
C ARG A 56 19.02 1.68 5.09
N VAL A 57 17.76 1.64 5.48
CA VAL A 57 16.68 0.96 4.76
C VAL A 57 15.41 1.77 4.74
N LEU A 58 14.63 1.60 3.68
CA LEU A 58 13.25 2.05 3.60
C LEU A 58 12.33 0.90 3.99
N VAL A 59 11.27 1.22 4.74
CA VAL A 59 10.24 0.27 5.16
C VAL A 59 9.04 0.37 4.22
N ARG A 60 8.44 -0.76 3.86
CA ARG A 60 7.24 -0.78 3.01
C ARG A 60 6.03 -0.21 3.76
N ASP A 61 5.31 0.72 3.12
CA ASP A 61 4.04 1.22 3.65
C ASP A 61 2.89 0.28 3.26
N HIS A 62 2.24 -0.30 4.27
CA HIS A 62 1.07 -1.17 4.11
C HIS A 62 -0.26 -0.42 4.07
N ARG A 63 -0.27 0.86 4.46
CA ARG A 63 -1.47 1.73 4.46
C ARG A 63 -1.75 2.35 3.09
N ARG A 64 -0.91 2.04 2.10
CA ARG A 64 -1.03 2.48 0.70
C ARG A 64 -2.44 2.34 0.12
N HIS A 65 -3.17 1.30 0.50
CA HIS A 65 -4.55 1.08 0.02
C HIS A 65 -5.51 2.23 0.36
N GLN A 66 -5.24 2.98 1.44
CA GLN A 66 -6.05 4.12 1.87
C GLN A 66 -5.63 5.43 1.19
N ALA A 67 -4.39 5.51 0.69
CA ALA A 67 -3.80 6.72 0.12
C ALA A 67 -3.96 6.83 -1.42
N GLY A 68 -4.64 5.87 -2.06
CA GLY A 68 -4.91 5.87 -3.50
C GLY A 68 -3.79 5.26 -4.37
N LYS A 69 -4.04 5.14 -5.67
CA LYS A 69 -3.18 4.38 -6.62
C LYS A 69 -1.77 4.96 -6.80
N LEU A 70 -1.62 6.29 -6.67
CA LEU A 70 -0.36 7.02 -6.87
C LEU A 70 0.45 7.22 -5.58
N SER A 71 0.00 6.66 -4.46
CA SER A 71 0.75 6.76 -3.22
C SER A 71 2.04 5.94 -3.25
N ASP A 72 3.04 6.46 -2.56
CA ASP A 72 4.34 5.83 -2.40
C ASP A 72 4.20 4.45 -1.75
N ARG A 73 5.02 3.49 -2.22
CA ARG A 73 5.05 2.12 -1.66
C ARG A 73 5.93 2.01 -0.42
N TRP A 74 6.84 2.97 -0.22
CA TRP A 74 7.83 2.98 0.84
C TRP A 74 7.58 4.18 1.75
N GLU A 75 7.81 4.03 3.04
CA GLU A 75 7.75 5.14 3.99
C GLU A 75 8.78 6.21 3.59
N LYS A 76 8.39 7.48 3.71
CA LYS A 76 9.25 8.62 3.32
C LYS A 76 10.49 8.75 4.19
N ARG A 77 10.43 8.26 5.44
CA ARG A 77 11.52 8.38 6.41
C ARG A 77 12.39 7.11 6.38
N PRO A 78 13.72 7.25 6.33
CA PRO A 78 14.63 6.12 6.43
C PRO A 78 14.69 5.54 7.84
N PHE A 79 15.02 4.26 7.88
CA PHE A 79 15.25 3.47 9.09
C PHE A 79 16.65 2.88 9.05
N VAL A 80 17.19 2.55 10.21
CA VAL A 80 18.47 1.88 10.39
C VAL A 80 18.23 0.51 10.97
N ILE A 81 18.96 -0.49 10.47
CA ILE A 81 18.91 -1.84 11.01
C ILE A 81 19.64 -1.88 12.34
N VAL A 82 18.95 -2.35 13.37
CA VAL A 82 19.53 -2.55 14.70
C VAL A 82 20.22 -3.91 14.74
N CYS A 83 19.48 -4.96 14.40
CA CYS A 83 20.02 -6.31 14.36
C CYS A 83 19.14 -7.25 13.54
N ARG A 84 19.69 -8.42 13.23
CA ARG A 84 18.92 -9.55 12.74
C ARG A 84 18.48 -10.40 13.94
N LEU A 85 17.19 -10.67 14.08
CA LEU A 85 16.66 -11.41 15.24
C LEU A 85 17.17 -12.85 15.30
N HIS A 86 17.27 -13.50 14.13
CA HIS A 86 17.74 -14.88 14.02
C HIS A 86 18.61 -15.05 12.76
N PRO A 87 19.73 -15.79 12.83
CA PRO A 87 20.62 -15.98 11.68
C PRO A 87 20.02 -16.84 10.56
N GLU A 88 19.01 -17.66 10.85
CA GLU A 88 18.32 -18.47 9.84
C GLU A 88 17.17 -17.72 9.16
N ARG A 89 16.47 -16.88 9.92
CA ARG A 89 15.25 -16.21 9.44
C ARG A 89 15.56 -14.79 8.96
N PRO A 90 15.01 -14.33 7.84
CA PRO A 90 15.32 -13.00 7.32
C PRO A 90 14.44 -11.93 8.01
N VAL A 91 14.48 -11.90 9.34
CA VAL A 91 13.70 -10.99 10.19
C VAL A 91 14.64 -10.03 10.91
N TYR A 92 14.37 -8.74 10.76
CA TYR A 92 15.22 -7.65 11.19
C TYR A 92 14.49 -6.74 12.16
N LYS A 93 15.22 -6.22 13.14
CA LYS A 93 14.79 -5.11 13.97
C LYS A 93 15.27 -3.81 13.37
N VAL A 94 14.38 -2.86 13.17
CA VAL A 94 14.69 -1.56 12.57
C VAL A 94 14.21 -0.42 13.46
N ARG A 95 14.96 0.69 13.45
CA ARG A 95 14.63 1.93 14.16
C ARG A 95 14.66 3.12 13.20
N PRO A 96 13.84 4.15 13.41
CA PRO A 96 13.90 5.34 12.56
C PRO A 96 15.26 6.04 12.67
N GLU A 97 15.71 6.63 11.57
CA GLU A 97 16.96 7.38 11.53
C GLU A 97 16.79 8.77 12.17
N GLY A 98 17.69 9.16 13.08
CA GLY A 98 17.72 10.50 13.68
C GLY A 98 16.71 10.78 14.80
N LYS A 99 15.89 9.81 15.19
CA LYS A 99 14.98 9.92 16.35
C LYS A 99 14.96 8.60 17.13
N ASP A 100 14.94 8.68 18.46
CA ASP A 100 14.59 7.53 19.29
C ASP A 100 13.09 7.27 19.15
N GLY A 101 12.75 6.50 18.12
CA GLY A 101 11.39 6.06 17.85
C GLY A 101 11.22 4.57 18.11
N PRO A 102 9.97 4.08 18.06
CA PRO A 102 9.69 2.68 18.35
C PRO A 102 10.40 1.76 17.35
N GLU A 103 11.12 0.78 17.89
CA GLU A 103 11.71 -0.29 17.11
C GLU A 103 10.62 -1.20 16.54
N ARG A 104 10.82 -1.67 15.31
CA ARG A 104 9.88 -2.56 14.63
C ARG A 104 10.58 -3.82 14.16
N VAL A 105 9.87 -4.93 14.18
CA VAL A 105 10.34 -6.22 13.66
C VAL A 105 9.74 -6.42 12.28
N ILE A 106 10.60 -6.52 11.25
CA ILE A 106 10.20 -6.51 9.85
C ILE A 106 10.91 -7.63 9.09
N HIS A 107 10.17 -8.32 8.23
CA HIS A 107 10.72 -9.30 7.31
C HIS A 107 11.48 -8.62 6.16
N ARG A 108 12.60 -9.20 5.72
CA ARG A 108 13.51 -8.67 4.68
C ARG A 108 12.81 -8.16 3.42
N ASN A 109 11.81 -8.89 2.91
CA ASN A 109 10.99 -8.49 1.74
C ASN A 109 10.31 -7.10 1.86
N ASN A 110 10.10 -6.61 3.08
CA ASN A 110 9.49 -5.31 3.35
C ASN A 110 10.54 -4.24 3.66
N LEU A 111 11.82 -4.54 3.43
CA LEU A 111 12.94 -3.63 3.55
C LEU A 111 13.60 -3.44 2.19
N ARG A 112 14.00 -2.21 1.89
CA ARG A 112 14.80 -1.88 0.71
C ARG A 112 16.03 -1.10 1.13
N PRO A 113 17.25 -1.50 0.72
CA PRO A 113 18.45 -0.70 0.93
C PRO A 113 18.27 0.74 0.45
N CYS A 114 18.64 1.69 1.30
CA CYS A 114 18.58 3.12 1.00
C CYS A 114 19.99 3.59 0.65
N LEU A 115 20.32 3.57 -0.64
CA LEU A 115 21.66 3.94 -1.14
C LEU A 115 21.84 5.46 -1.33
N TYR A 116 20.74 6.22 -1.34
CA TYR A 116 20.75 7.67 -1.57
C TYR A 116 19.49 8.27 -0.93
N TYR A 117 19.69 8.93 0.21
CA TYR A 117 18.71 9.83 0.79
C TYR A 117 19.44 10.98 1.45
N THR A 118 19.42 12.14 0.79
CA THR A 118 19.60 13.43 1.44
C THR A 118 18.42 13.61 2.37
N ALA A 119 18.69 13.77 3.67
CA ALA A 119 17.64 14.19 4.59
C ALA A 119 16.94 15.41 3.97
N PRO A 120 15.60 15.50 3.99
CA PRO A 120 14.96 16.76 3.68
C PRO A 120 15.48 17.70 4.76
N GLU A 121 16.42 18.57 4.39
CA GLU A 121 16.75 19.71 5.21
C GLU A 121 15.41 20.29 5.64
N ALA A 122 15.24 20.40 6.96
CA ALA A 122 14.19 21.23 7.48
C ALA A 122 14.30 22.53 6.70
N THR A 123 13.25 22.90 5.98
CA THR A 123 13.16 24.21 5.35
C THR A 123 13.14 25.23 6.49
N THR A 124 14.28 25.51 7.10
CA THR A 124 14.60 26.84 7.59
C THR A 124 14.64 27.67 6.32
N ALA A 125 13.48 28.19 5.95
CA ALA A 125 13.36 29.20 4.95
C ALA A 125 14.43 30.27 5.26
N PRO A 126 15.34 30.61 4.34
CA PRO A 126 15.91 31.94 4.37
C PRO A 126 14.74 32.87 4.07
N SER A 127 14.19 33.44 5.14
CA SER A 127 13.48 34.70 5.10
C SER A 127 14.39 35.73 4.42
N SER A 128 14.27 35.85 3.11
CA SER A 128 14.65 37.06 2.37
C SER A 128 13.72 37.14 1.17
N GLU A 129 12.72 37.99 1.29
CA GLU A 129 11.88 38.43 0.19
C GLU A 129 12.78 38.91 -0.97
N PRO A 130 12.54 38.51 -2.23
CA PRO A 130 13.15 39.21 -3.35
C PRO A 130 12.54 40.63 -3.41
N PRO A 131 13.34 41.70 -3.55
CA PRO A 131 12.78 43.02 -3.74
C PRO A 131 11.91 42.99 -5.00
N ALA A 132 10.63 43.31 -4.81
CA ALA A 132 9.65 43.44 -5.87
C ALA A 132 10.15 44.47 -6.91
N SER A 133 10.73 44.02 -8.02
CA SER A 133 11.09 44.88 -9.16
C SER A 133 11.60 44.04 -10.34
N MET A 134 10.74 43.24 -10.98
CA MET A 134 11.02 42.76 -12.36
C MET A 134 9.77 42.36 -13.17
N TRP A 135 8.56 42.78 -12.80
CA TRP A 135 7.36 42.53 -13.59
C TRP A 135 6.34 43.67 -13.43
N GLY A 136 6.61 44.85 -14.02
CA GLY A 136 5.69 46.00 -13.86
C GLY A 136 5.73 47.13 -14.89
N LEU A 137 6.56 47.07 -15.93
CA LEU A 137 6.46 48.01 -17.06
C LEU A 137 5.51 47.46 -18.15
N LEU A 138 4.21 47.41 -17.85
CA LEU A 138 3.14 47.38 -18.86
C LEU A 138 1.76 47.75 -18.25
N LEU A 139 1.51 49.07 -18.10
CA LEU A 139 0.28 49.84 -18.43
C LEU A 139 -1.14 49.35 -18.00
N PRO A 140 -2.15 50.26 -17.87
CA PRO A 140 -2.29 51.45 -17.01
C PRO A 140 -3.49 51.35 -16.03
N ALA A 141 -3.63 52.41 -15.24
CA ALA A 141 -4.66 52.75 -14.26
C ALA A 141 -6.12 52.38 -14.62
N GLY A 142 -6.82 51.87 -13.61
CA GLY A 142 -8.27 51.64 -13.61
C GLY A 142 -8.75 51.06 -12.28
N GLU A 143 -8.94 51.96 -11.30
CA GLU A 143 -9.95 51.98 -10.21
C GLU A 143 -11.16 51.03 -10.48
N VAL A 144 -11.82 50.32 -9.55
CA VAL A 144 -12.33 50.65 -8.20
C VAL A 144 -12.76 49.34 -7.49
N ALA A 145 -12.89 49.42 -6.15
CA ALA A 145 -13.89 48.74 -5.29
C ALA A 145 -13.50 47.44 -4.54
N GLU A 146 -13.04 47.68 -3.30
CA GLU A 146 -13.39 46.99 -2.04
C GLU A 146 -14.59 46.02 -2.08
N GLU A 147 -14.42 44.82 -1.54
CA GLU A 147 -15.38 44.11 -0.68
C GLU A 147 -14.60 43.01 0.10
N GLY A 148 -14.57 43.10 1.44
CA GLY A 148 -13.79 42.23 2.32
C GLY A 148 -14.31 40.77 2.44
N PRO A 149 -13.50 39.81 2.93
CA PRO A 149 -13.94 38.42 3.00
C PRO A 149 -14.77 38.13 4.25
N VAL A 150 -16.06 37.86 4.03
CA VAL A 150 -16.97 37.20 4.96
C VAL A 150 -16.41 35.83 5.37
N HIS A 151 -16.17 35.69 6.67
CA HIS A 151 -15.78 34.44 7.32
C HIS A 151 -16.95 33.44 7.30
N ARG A 152 -16.97 32.54 6.32
CA ARG A 152 -17.98 31.48 6.22
C ARG A 152 -17.58 30.30 7.11
N GLN A 153 -18.07 30.29 8.35
CA GLN A 153 -17.96 29.15 9.25
C GLN A 153 -18.72 27.94 8.69
N SER A 154 -17.99 26.89 8.33
CA SER A 154 -18.55 25.58 7.97
C SER A 154 -18.85 24.79 9.25
N ARG A 155 -20.13 24.72 9.64
CA ARG A 155 -20.61 23.80 10.68
C ARG A 155 -20.67 22.39 10.10
N GLY A 156 -19.57 21.65 10.22
CA GLY A 156 -19.54 20.20 9.99
C GLY A 156 -19.82 19.45 11.30
N GLY A 157 -21.10 19.17 11.59
CA GLY A 157 -21.47 18.26 12.68
C GLY A 157 -21.14 16.80 12.34
N PRO A 158 -20.87 15.93 13.32
CA PRO A 158 -20.46 14.55 13.07
C PRO A 158 -21.61 13.71 12.50
N ARG A 159 -21.37 13.06 11.36
CA ARG A 159 -22.24 12.03 10.80
C ARG A 159 -22.14 10.76 11.65
N LYS A 160 -23.26 10.34 12.23
CA LYS A 160 -23.37 9.06 12.96
C LYS A 160 -23.25 7.89 11.97
N PRO A 161 -22.54 6.80 12.32
CA PRO A 161 -22.53 5.59 11.51
C PRO A 161 -23.88 4.85 11.63
N ILE A 162 -24.46 4.51 10.48
CA ILE A 162 -25.59 3.60 10.36
C ILE A 162 -25.01 2.18 10.38
N TRP A 163 -25.12 1.50 11.52
CA TRP A 163 -25.04 0.04 11.58
C TRP A 163 -26.43 -0.49 11.91
N GLY A 164 -27.08 -1.03 10.88
CA GLY A 164 -28.34 -1.73 11.01
C GLY A 164 -28.12 -3.19 11.42
N LEU A 165 -28.97 -3.62 12.35
CA LEU A 165 -29.71 -4.88 12.34
C LEU A 165 -28.90 -6.19 12.21
N GLY A 166 -28.66 -6.80 13.38
CA GLY A 166 -28.48 -8.24 13.58
C GLY A 166 -29.53 -8.77 14.59
N PRO A 167 -29.82 -10.08 14.61
CA PRO A 167 -31.16 -10.64 14.72
C PRO A 167 -31.73 -10.72 16.15
N LYS A 168 -33.06 -10.74 16.24
CA LYS A 168 -33.82 -11.16 17.42
C LYS A 168 -33.97 -12.67 17.37
N ASP A 169 -33.26 -13.38 18.23
CA ASP A 169 -33.52 -14.79 18.47
C ASP A 169 -34.70 -14.97 19.43
N THR A 170 -35.48 -15.99 19.11
CA THR A 170 -36.66 -16.50 19.81
C THR A 170 -36.24 -17.58 20.80
#